data_AF-A0A8J2M062-F1
#
_entry.id   AF-A0A8J2M062-F1
#
_cell.length_a   1.000
_cell.length_b   1.000
_cell.length_c   1.000
_cell.angle_alpha   90.00
_cell.angle_beta   90.00
_cell.angle_gamma   90.00
#
_symmetry.space_group_name_H-M   'P 1'
#
loop_
_entity.id
_entity.type
_entity.pdbx_description
1 polymer ?
#
loop_
_entity_poly.entity_id
_entity_poly.type
_entity_poly.pdbx_seq_one_letter_code
_entity_poly.pdbx_strand_id
1 'polypeptide(L)'
;MVSFGDVTELGGWDVVIFVFVVYVVFVVFLKKPTKDVRPNGEEKTSNALPPMQKRDFTVEQLLPFDGVQNERILMAICGKVFDVTKGSLFYGPEGAYSKLAGHDATRALATMDITLVKDTPDDLSDISDLDLNTAREWMQSFIYKYPVVGKLLAEGEESTDYKGELASL
;
A
#
# COMPACT_ATOMS: atom_id res chain seq x y z
N MET A 1 42.90 25.60 9.98
CA MET A 1 43.31 25.26 8.61
C MET A 1 43.42 23.76 8.53
N VAL A 2 42.38 23.09 8.03
CA VAL A 2 42.40 21.63 7.80
C VAL A 2 43.10 21.41 6.46
N SER A 3 44.16 20.63 6.48
CA SER A 3 44.96 20.31 5.30
C SER A 3 44.12 19.47 4.34
N PHE A 4 43.93 19.96 3.12
CA PHE A 4 43.25 19.22 2.04
C PHE A 4 44.06 18.00 1.53
N GLY A 5 45.25 17.75 2.09
CA GLY A 5 46.13 16.64 1.72
C GLY A 5 45.84 15.29 2.39
N ASP A 6 45.04 15.26 3.47
CA ASP A 6 44.77 14.02 4.21
C ASP A 6 43.55 13.24 3.66
N VAL A 7 42.84 13.80 2.67
CA VAL A 7 41.62 13.21 2.09
C VAL A 7 41.93 12.28 0.90
N THR A 8 43.19 12.23 0.44
CA THR A 8 43.58 11.53 -0.80
C THR A 8 44.56 10.38 -0.62
N GLU A 9 44.92 9.99 0.60
CA GLU A 9 45.50 8.65 0.82
C GLU A 9 44.34 7.67 1.02
N LEU A 10 43.74 7.26 -0.10
CA LEU A 10 42.97 6.01 -0.14
C LEU A 10 43.94 4.90 0.25
N GLY A 11 43.94 4.54 1.54
CA GLY A 11 44.74 3.46 2.05
C GLY A 11 44.35 2.18 1.34
N GLY A 12 45.25 1.18 1.32
CA GLY A 12 44.94 -0.13 0.72
C GLY A 12 43.65 -0.74 1.26
N TRP A 13 43.30 -0.40 2.50
CA TRP A 13 42.04 -0.78 3.15
C TRP A 13 40.79 -0.10 2.57
N ASP A 14 40.89 1.13 2.08
CA ASP A 14 39.77 1.82 1.45
C ASP A 14 39.42 1.19 0.10
N VAL A 15 40.43 0.72 -0.63
CA VAL A 15 40.23 -0.07 -1.85
C VAL A 15 39.61 -1.42 -1.51
N VAL A 16 40.03 -2.07 -0.41
CA VAL A 16 39.42 -3.34 0.05
C VAL A 16 37.97 -3.14 0.46
N ILE A 17 37.65 -2.07 1.19
CA ILE A 17 36.27 -1.74 1.59
C ILE A 17 35.44 -1.40 0.36
N PHE A 18 35.96 -0.61 -0.58
CA PHE A 18 35.25 -0.26 -1.80
C PHE A 18 34.97 -1.49 -2.66
N VAL A 19 35.95 -2.37 -2.85
CA VAL A 19 35.77 -3.66 -3.56
C VAL A 19 34.80 -4.56 -2.81
N PHE A 20 34.83 -4.60 -1.48
CA PHE A 20 33.89 -5.37 -0.67
C PHE A 20 32.45 -4.83 -0.79
N VAL A 21 32.27 -3.51 -0.74
CA VAL A 21 30.95 -2.87 -0.91
C VAL A 21 30.43 -3.09 -2.32
N VAL A 22 31.27 -2.91 -3.35
CA VAL A 22 30.90 -3.21 -4.74
C VAL A 22 30.59 -4.69 -4.90
N TYR A 23 31.35 -5.60 -4.27
CA TYR A 23 31.08 -7.03 -4.29
C TYR A 23 29.79 -7.38 -3.57
N VAL A 24 29.48 -6.77 -2.42
CA VAL A 24 28.21 -7.00 -1.70
C VAL A 24 27.05 -6.45 -2.51
N VAL A 25 27.14 -5.25 -3.06
CA VAL A 25 26.11 -4.69 -3.95
C VAL A 25 25.97 -5.58 -5.19
N PHE A 26 27.06 -6.01 -5.80
CA PHE A 26 27.05 -6.94 -6.93
C PHE A 26 26.48 -8.30 -6.54
N VAL A 27 26.76 -8.86 -5.37
CA VAL A 27 26.18 -10.10 -4.87
C VAL A 27 24.70 -9.92 -4.56
N VAL A 28 24.26 -8.77 -4.05
CA VAL A 28 22.85 -8.46 -3.81
C VAL A 28 22.11 -8.22 -5.13
N PHE A 29 22.75 -7.63 -6.13
CA PHE A 29 22.17 -7.39 -7.47
C PHE A 29 22.29 -8.61 -8.41
N LEU A 30 23.32 -9.44 -8.26
CA LEU A 30 23.53 -10.71 -8.98
C LEU A 30 22.79 -11.87 -8.34
N LYS A 31 22.59 -11.85 -7.01
CA LYS A 31 21.42 -12.47 -6.41
C LYS A 31 20.21 -11.63 -6.79
N LYS A 32 19.95 -11.52 -8.10
CA LYS A 32 18.58 -11.49 -8.57
C LYS A 32 17.89 -12.57 -7.75
N PRO A 33 16.80 -12.29 -7.02
CA PRO A 33 15.97 -13.39 -6.60
C PRO A 33 15.76 -14.18 -7.88
N THR A 34 16.22 -15.43 -7.88
CA THR A 34 15.68 -16.42 -8.78
C THR A 34 14.19 -16.36 -8.49
N LYS A 35 13.47 -15.50 -9.22
CA LYS A 35 12.12 -15.82 -9.63
C LYS A 35 12.33 -17.18 -10.23
N ASP A 36 11.88 -18.20 -9.52
CA ASP A 36 11.61 -19.52 -10.06
C ASP A 36 10.70 -19.31 -11.28
N VAL A 37 11.25 -18.86 -12.41
CA VAL A 37 10.60 -18.92 -13.71
C VAL A 37 10.79 -20.37 -14.13
N ARG A 38 9.97 -21.23 -13.53
CA ARG A 38 9.82 -22.60 -13.96
C ARG A 38 9.18 -22.55 -15.35
N PRO A 39 9.80 -23.17 -16.38
CA PRO A 39 9.20 -23.24 -17.71
C PRO A 39 8.19 -24.39 -17.70
N ASN A 40 7.10 -24.21 -16.97
CA ASN A 40 5.83 -24.88 -17.24
C ASN A 40 4.76 -24.16 -16.41
N GLY A 41 3.67 -23.77 -17.08
CA GLY A 41 2.62 -22.93 -16.52
C GLY A 41 1.76 -23.65 -15.49
N GLU A 42 2.27 -23.73 -14.26
CA GLU A 42 1.49 -23.96 -13.05
C GLU A 42 2.00 -23.00 -11.98
N GLU A 43 1.49 -21.75 -12.03
CA GLU A 43 1.38 -20.93 -10.82
C GLU A 43 0.68 -21.78 -9.77
N LYS A 44 1.26 -21.88 -8.58
CA LYS A 44 0.52 -22.38 -7.42
C LYS A 44 -0.75 -21.56 -7.31
N THR A 45 -1.86 -22.17 -7.67
CA THR A 45 -3.22 -21.69 -7.49
C THR A 45 -3.46 -21.44 -5.99
N SER A 46 -3.11 -20.26 -5.50
CA SER A 46 -3.95 -19.68 -4.45
C SER A 46 -5.16 -19.07 -5.17
N ASN A 47 -6.35 -19.30 -4.64
CA ASN A 47 -7.61 -18.79 -5.17
C ASN A 47 -7.57 -17.25 -5.27
N ALA A 48 -7.03 -16.71 -6.36
CA ALA A 48 -7.05 -15.28 -6.61
C ALA A 48 -8.49 -14.90 -6.95
N LEU A 49 -9.12 -14.16 -6.04
CA LEU A 49 -10.49 -13.68 -6.24
C LEU A 49 -10.60 -12.96 -7.59
N PRO A 50 -11.75 -13.08 -8.28
CA PRO A 50 -11.97 -12.30 -9.48
C PRO A 50 -11.80 -10.80 -9.18
N PRO A 51 -11.38 -9.98 -10.17
CA PRO A 51 -11.30 -8.54 -9.99
C PRO A 51 -12.62 -7.99 -9.46
N MET A 52 -12.52 -7.14 -8.43
CA MET A 52 -13.70 -6.51 -7.84
C MET A 52 -14.35 -5.55 -8.84
N GLN A 53 -15.68 -5.61 -8.95
CA GLN A 53 -16.42 -4.65 -9.77
C GLN A 53 -16.35 -3.27 -9.11
N LYS A 54 -16.15 -2.22 -9.92
CA LYS A 54 -16.10 -0.87 -9.40
C LYS A 54 -17.46 -0.46 -8.84
N ARG A 55 -17.49 0.04 -7.61
CA ARG A 55 -18.65 0.61 -6.93
C ARG A 55 -18.20 1.50 -5.79
N ASP A 56 -19.05 2.44 -5.41
CA ASP A 56 -18.81 3.24 -4.21
C ASP A 56 -19.29 2.50 -2.95
N PHE A 57 -18.76 2.94 -1.81
CA PHE A 57 -18.99 2.33 -0.51
C PHE A 57 -19.31 3.41 0.52
N THR A 58 -20.28 3.15 1.40
CA THR A 58 -20.33 3.85 2.70
C THR A 58 -19.35 3.17 3.67
N VAL A 59 -19.08 3.81 4.82
CA VAL A 59 -18.23 3.21 5.85
C VAL A 59 -18.78 1.86 6.30
N GLU A 60 -20.09 1.78 6.56
CA GLU A 60 -20.75 0.56 7.03
C GLU A 60 -20.69 -0.57 6.00
N GLN A 61 -20.74 -0.22 4.71
CA GLN A 61 -20.60 -1.19 3.62
C GLN A 61 -19.16 -1.67 3.42
N LEU A 62 -18.17 -0.92 3.91
CA LEU A 62 -16.75 -1.25 3.80
C LEU A 62 -16.31 -2.22 4.91
N LEU A 63 -16.87 -2.10 6.12
CA LEU A 63 -16.49 -2.89 7.31
C LEU A 63 -16.41 -4.42 7.08
N PRO A 64 -17.34 -5.06 6.35
CA PRO A 64 -17.28 -6.52 6.16
C PRO A 64 -16.08 -6.98 5.32
N PHE A 65 -15.37 -6.08 4.64
CA PHE A 65 -14.22 -6.41 3.79
C PHE A 65 -12.90 -6.40 4.57
N ASP A 66 -12.85 -7.20 5.64
CA ASP A 66 -11.77 -7.26 6.62
C ASP A 66 -10.85 -8.48 6.47
N GLY A 67 -11.16 -9.41 5.56
CA GLY A 67 -10.44 -10.69 5.43
C GLY A 67 -10.94 -11.80 6.38
N VAL A 68 -11.95 -11.52 7.22
CA VAL A 68 -12.62 -12.47 8.13
C VAL A 68 -14.06 -12.71 7.69
N GLN A 69 -14.88 -11.65 7.69
CA GLN A 69 -16.29 -11.69 7.30
C GLN A 69 -16.44 -11.82 5.78
N ASN A 70 -15.50 -11.22 5.05
CA ASN A 70 -15.33 -11.40 3.62
C ASN A 70 -13.87 -11.78 3.35
N GLU A 71 -13.66 -12.73 2.44
CA GLU A 71 -12.31 -13.12 1.99
C GLU A 71 -11.54 -11.97 1.31
N ARG A 72 -12.26 -10.98 0.76
CA ARG A 72 -11.71 -9.79 0.15
C ARG A 72 -11.43 -8.73 1.21
N ILE A 73 -10.28 -8.09 1.09
CA ILE A 73 -9.83 -7.02 1.98
C ILE A 73 -9.89 -5.70 1.22
N LEU A 74 -10.72 -4.77 1.69
CA LEU A 74 -10.81 -3.42 1.16
C LEU A 74 -10.32 -2.40 2.20
N MET A 75 -9.81 -1.27 1.73
CA MET A 75 -9.35 -0.17 2.58
C MET A 75 -9.57 1.15 1.87
N ALA A 76 -10.11 2.14 2.57
CA ALA A 76 -10.22 3.49 2.04
C ALA A 76 -9.04 4.36 2.48
N ILE A 77 -8.53 5.19 1.56
CA ILE A 77 -7.51 6.21 1.85
C ILE A 77 -7.83 7.44 1.02
N CYS A 78 -7.97 8.59 1.69
CA CYS A 78 -8.34 9.88 1.11
C CYS A 78 -9.54 9.78 0.16
N GLY A 79 -10.59 9.08 0.60
CA GLY A 79 -11.83 8.89 -0.18
C GLY A 79 -11.75 7.89 -1.34
N LYS A 80 -10.61 7.24 -1.59
CA LYS A 80 -10.47 6.17 -2.59
C LYS A 80 -10.49 4.81 -1.92
N VAL A 81 -11.27 3.87 -2.43
CA VAL A 81 -11.33 2.48 -1.94
C VAL A 81 -10.42 1.60 -2.78
N PHE A 82 -9.50 0.90 -2.11
CA PHE A 82 -8.52 0.01 -2.70
C PHE A 82 -8.86 -1.44 -2.36
N ASP A 83 -8.67 -2.35 -3.33
CA ASP A 83 -8.65 -3.79 -3.05
C ASP A 83 -7.22 -4.23 -2.71
N VAL A 84 -7.01 -4.44 -1.41
CA VAL A 84 -5.71 -4.78 -0.83
C VAL A 84 -5.59 -6.27 -0.54
N THR A 85 -6.47 -7.11 -1.10
CA THR A 85 -6.50 -8.57 -0.86
C THR A 85 -5.17 -9.24 -1.20
N LYS A 86 -4.46 -8.77 -2.23
CA LYS A 86 -3.10 -9.26 -2.57
C LYS A 86 -2.06 -8.98 -1.47
N GLY A 87 -2.35 -8.06 -0.56
CA GLY A 87 -1.57 -7.74 0.62
C GLY A 87 -2.06 -8.42 1.89
N SER A 88 -2.78 -9.55 1.81
CA SER A 88 -3.36 -10.26 2.97
C SER A 88 -2.33 -10.63 4.05
N LEU A 89 -1.05 -10.80 3.72
CA LEU A 89 0.01 -10.97 4.71
C LEU A 89 0.14 -9.77 5.67
N PHE A 90 -0.23 -8.57 5.22
CA PHE A 90 -0.13 -7.32 5.97
C PHE A 90 -1.46 -6.89 6.57
N TYR A 91 -2.54 -7.01 5.78
CA TYR A 91 -3.87 -6.48 6.12
C TYR A 91 -4.88 -7.57 6.49
N GLY A 92 -4.54 -8.84 6.31
CA GLY A 92 -5.40 -9.94 6.75
C GLY A 92 -5.44 -10.07 8.27
N PRO A 93 -6.21 -11.03 8.80
CA PRO A 93 -6.52 -11.10 10.24
C PRO A 93 -5.29 -11.16 11.15
N GLU A 94 -4.25 -11.87 10.72
CA GLU A 94 -2.98 -12.05 11.44
C GLU A 94 -1.90 -11.01 11.05
N GLY A 95 -2.24 -10.08 10.16
CA GLY A 95 -1.31 -9.07 9.65
C GLY A 95 -1.10 -7.92 10.64
N ALA A 96 0.10 -7.32 10.62
CA ALA A 96 0.45 -6.21 11.50
C ALA A 96 -0.43 -4.96 11.30
N TYR A 97 -1.09 -4.84 10.15
CA TYR A 97 -1.96 -3.74 9.77
C TYR A 97 -3.43 -4.19 9.62
N SER A 98 -3.81 -5.30 10.27
CA SER A 98 -5.17 -5.87 10.20
C SER A 98 -6.27 -4.89 10.59
N LYS A 99 -6.01 -3.98 11.54
CA LYS A 99 -6.95 -2.94 11.95
C LYS A 99 -7.41 -2.01 10.83
N LEU A 100 -6.60 -1.86 9.77
CA LEU A 100 -6.96 -0.99 8.64
C LEU A 100 -7.93 -1.67 7.66
N ALA A 101 -8.08 -2.99 7.74
CA ALA A 101 -8.94 -3.77 6.86
C ALA A 101 -10.41 -3.43 7.09
N GLY A 102 -11.14 -3.09 6.03
CA GLY A 102 -12.55 -2.69 6.08
C GLY A 102 -12.79 -1.24 6.50
N HIS A 103 -11.74 -0.42 6.71
CA HIS A 103 -11.87 0.92 7.29
C HIS A 103 -11.38 2.04 6.37
N ASP A 104 -11.76 3.28 6.72
CA ASP A 104 -11.04 4.47 6.29
C ASP A 104 -9.75 4.62 7.09
N ALA A 105 -8.63 4.36 6.43
CA ALA A 105 -7.30 4.45 7.00
C ALA A 105 -6.70 5.86 6.91
N THR A 106 -7.43 6.86 6.41
CA THR A 106 -6.89 8.21 6.16
C THR A 106 -6.28 8.83 7.41
N ARG A 107 -7.02 8.86 8.53
CA ARG A 107 -6.50 9.38 9.81
C ARG A 107 -5.30 8.58 10.29
N ALA A 108 -5.44 7.25 10.30
CA ALA A 108 -4.39 6.36 10.77
C ALA A 108 -3.06 6.55 10.00
N LEU A 109 -3.15 6.76 8.69
CA LEU A 109 -1.98 7.04 7.84
C LEU A 109 -1.50 8.48 7.94
N ALA A 110 -2.38 9.45 8.22
CA ALA A 110 -1.98 10.83 8.48
C ALA A 110 -1.15 10.93 9.76
N THR A 111 -1.58 10.24 10.83
CA THR A 111 -0.97 10.32 12.16
C THR A 111 0.03 9.21 12.47
N MET A 112 0.23 8.26 11.54
CA MET A 112 1.03 7.04 11.75
C MET A 112 0.55 6.18 12.94
N ASP A 113 -0.75 6.18 13.21
CA ASP A 113 -1.35 5.41 14.29
C ASP A 113 -2.55 4.58 13.79
N ILE A 114 -2.31 3.28 13.62
CA ILE A 114 -3.31 2.33 13.11
C ILE A 114 -4.47 2.07 14.08
N THR A 115 -4.40 2.58 15.32
CA THR A 115 -5.47 2.41 16.30
C THR A 115 -6.56 3.46 16.17
N LEU A 116 -6.34 4.51 15.37
CA LEU A 116 -7.28 5.63 15.19
C LEU A 116 -8.32 5.42 14.08
N VAL A 117 -8.42 4.21 13.54
CA VAL A 117 -9.53 3.83 12.64
C VAL A 117 -10.85 3.84 13.40
N LYS A 118 -11.95 4.11 12.69
CA LYS A 118 -13.30 4.17 13.25
C LYS A 118 -14.28 3.38 12.40
N ASP A 119 -15.25 2.76 13.07
CA ASP A 119 -16.34 2.03 12.42
C ASP A 119 -17.43 2.97 11.84
N THR A 120 -17.28 4.27 12.03
CA THR A 120 -18.21 5.33 11.60
C THR A 120 -17.49 6.35 10.72
N PRO A 121 -18.22 7.15 9.92
CA PRO A 121 -17.65 8.30 9.21
C PRO A 121 -16.73 9.14 10.09
N ASP A 122 -15.55 9.45 9.57
CA ASP A 122 -14.52 10.19 10.29
C ASP A 122 -14.40 11.60 9.72
N ASP A 123 -14.68 12.60 10.56
CA ASP A 123 -14.44 14.00 10.22
C ASP A 123 -12.94 14.31 10.40
N LEU A 124 -12.26 14.61 9.29
CA LEU A 124 -10.83 14.91 9.25
C LEU A 124 -10.51 16.41 9.40
N SER A 125 -11.51 17.25 9.73
CA SER A 125 -11.33 18.70 9.89
C SER A 125 -10.34 19.09 11.01
N ASP A 126 -10.07 18.18 11.94
CA ASP A 126 -9.12 18.33 13.04
C ASP A 126 -7.67 17.95 12.68
N ILE A 127 -7.45 17.31 11.52
CA ILE A 127 -6.12 16.91 11.06
C ILE A 127 -5.45 18.07 10.33
N SER A 128 -4.15 18.29 10.62
CA SER A 128 -3.37 19.33 9.95
C SER A 128 -3.16 19.02 8.46
N ASP A 129 -3.00 20.06 7.63
CA ASP A 129 -2.71 19.87 6.20
C ASP A 129 -1.42 19.09 5.95
N LEU A 130 -0.44 19.23 6.84
CA LEU A 130 0.83 18.50 6.78
C LEU A 130 0.61 17.00 6.97
N ASP A 131 -0.15 16.60 8.00
CA ASP A 131 -0.45 15.20 8.27
C ASP A 131 -1.35 14.61 7.18
N LEU A 132 -2.32 15.38 6.68
CA LEU A 132 -3.12 14.97 5.52
C LEU A 132 -2.26 14.77 4.26
N ASN A 133 -1.21 15.56 4.08
CA ASN A 133 -0.28 15.36 2.97
C ASN A 133 0.45 14.01 3.09
N THR A 134 0.81 13.60 4.31
CA THR A 134 1.39 12.28 4.55
C THR A 134 0.42 11.14 4.18
N ALA A 135 -0.87 11.27 4.51
CA ALA A 135 -1.88 10.30 4.04
C ALA A 135 -2.00 10.27 2.50
N ARG A 136 -1.89 11.42 1.82
CA ARG A 136 -1.90 11.50 0.35
C ARG A 136 -0.69 10.81 -0.29
N GLU A 137 0.49 10.91 0.33
CA GLU A 137 1.70 10.20 -0.12
C GLU A 137 1.53 8.68 -0.02
N TRP A 138 0.92 8.20 1.07
CA TRP A 138 0.53 6.79 1.20
C TRP A 138 -0.49 6.39 0.13
N MET A 139 -1.56 7.18 -0.06
CA MET A 139 -2.55 6.95 -1.12
C MET A 139 -1.88 6.81 -2.49
N GLN A 140 -0.92 7.69 -2.82
CA GLN A 140 -0.22 7.64 -4.10
C GLN A 140 0.59 6.35 -4.28
N SER A 141 1.23 5.86 -3.22
CA SER A 141 1.91 4.57 -3.21
C SER A 141 0.94 3.40 -3.42
N PHE A 142 -0.26 3.50 -2.83
CA PHE A 142 -1.31 2.48 -2.98
C PHE A 142 -1.90 2.44 -4.38
N ILE A 143 -2.05 3.58 -5.07
CA ILE A 143 -2.53 3.63 -6.47
C ILE A 143 -1.63 2.79 -7.39
N TYR A 144 -0.32 2.79 -7.16
CA TYR A 144 0.61 1.98 -7.95
C TYR A 144 0.53 0.48 -7.63
N LYS A 145 0.18 0.12 -6.38
CA LYS A 145 0.28 -1.25 -5.86
C LYS A 145 -1.05 -2.01 -5.91
N TYR A 146 -2.17 -1.32 -5.78
CA TYR A 146 -3.50 -1.91 -5.60
C TYR A 146 -4.52 -1.25 -6.53
N PRO A 147 -5.48 -2.03 -7.07
CA PRO A 147 -6.54 -1.48 -7.89
C PRO A 147 -7.50 -0.62 -7.04
N VAL A 148 -7.86 0.55 -7.58
CA VAL A 148 -8.94 1.39 -7.04
C VAL A 148 -10.28 0.83 -7.52
N VAL A 149 -11.14 0.48 -6.57
CA VAL A 149 -12.43 -0.17 -6.80
C VAL A 149 -13.62 0.77 -6.59
N GLY A 150 -13.38 2.01 -6.18
CA GLY A 150 -14.41 3.05 -6.09
C GLY A 150 -14.02 4.15 -5.11
N LYS A 151 -15.03 4.86 -4.62
CA LYS A 151 -14.89 5.91 -3.62
C LYS A 151 -15.57 5.54 -2.31
N LEU A 152 -15.07 6.12 -1.23
CA LEU A 152 -15.77 6.15 0.05
C LEU A 152 -16.69 7.38 0.04
N LEU A 153 -17.99 7.15 0.17
CA LEU A 153 -19.00 8.21 0.11
C LEU A 153 -19.00 9.03 1.39
N ALA A 154 -19.04 10.35 1.24
CA ALA A 154 -19.37 11.24 2.33
C ALA A 154 -20.88 11.16 2.68
N GLU A 155 -21.26 11.63 3.86
CA GLU A 155 -22.68 11.68 4.24
C GLU A 155 -23.49 12.49 3.22
N GLY A 156 -24.48 11.84 2.60
CA GLY A 156 -25.35 12.45 1.58
C GLY A 156 -24.79 12.48 0.16
N GLU A 157 -23.61 11.93 -0.09
CA GLU A 157 -23.06 11.79 -1.45
C GLU A 157 -23.76 10.63 -2.20
N GLU A 158 -24.18 10.87 -3.44
CA GLU A 158 -24.76 9.83 -4.30
C GLU A 158 -23.68 8.94 -4.92
N SER A 159 -23.99 7.65 -5.07
CA SER A 159 -23.07 6.69 -5.70
C SER A 159 -22.89 6.95 -7.20
N THR A 160 -21.65 6.83 -7.68
CA THR A 160 -21.30 6.93 -9.10
C THR A 160 -21.76 5.68 -9.87
N ASP A 161 -22.44 5.85 -11.01
CA ASP A 161 -22.71 4.73 -11.93
C ASP A 161 -21.51 4.46 -12.86
N TYR A 162 -20.73 3.43 -12.50
CA TYR A 162 -19.57 2.99 -13.27
C TYR A 162 -19.91 2.19 -14.53
N LYS A 163 -21.17 1.75 -14.72
CA LYS A 163 -21.55 0.99 -15.93
C LYS A 163 -21.66 1.88 -17.16
N GLY A 164 -22.06 3.13 -16.99
CA GLY A 164 -22.14 4.11 -18.07
C GLY A 164 -20.77 4.48 -18.66
N GLU A 165 -19.73 4.51 -17.83
CA GLU A 165 -18.38 4.96 -18.20
C GLU A 165 -17.66 3.98 -19.13
N LEU A 166 -17.88 2.67 -18.96
CA LEU A 166 -17.35 1.62 -19.83
C LEU A 166 -18.06 1.57 -21.20
N ALA A 167 -19.28 2.10 -21.32
CA ALA A 167 -20.02 2.17 -22.58
C ALA A 167 -19.64 3.38 -23.44
N SER A 168 -18.89 4.34 -22.88
CA SER A 168 -18.44 5.57 -23.54
C SER A 168 -16.96 5.56 -23.97
N LEU A 169 -16.27 4.43 -23.78
CA LEU A 169 -14.90 4.16 -24.27
C LEU A 169 -14.94 3.17 -25.44
#